data_AF-A0A2M9Y7R2-F1
#
_entry.id   AF-A0A2M9Y7R2-F1
#
_cell.length_a   1.000
_cell.length_b   1.000
_cell.length_c   1.000
_cell.angle_alpha   90.00
_cell.angle_beta   90.00
_cell.angle_gamma   90.00
#
_symmetry.space_group_name_H-M   'P 1'
#
loop_
_entity.id
_entity.type
_entity.pdbx_description
1 polymer ?
#
loop_
_entity_poly.entity_id
_entity_poly.type
_entity_poly.pdbx_seq_one_letter_code
_entity_poly.pdbx_strand_id
1 'polypeptide(L)'
;MSKSTATNYRCFRYASRLLTQLSLGLRHICFSRFVCMRKLVPSQTSEHLGRYTPYKEMNQSNLQEYRNKNITVVTGINGSGKSRWLIEQIQNNPHHCIVATTTIESKYSKISRLKNCNVMIPHSLYYNINSFITDYFQLNFEAFNNKRYVFSNYLEYIGFKPRIILEIINISDIYMMMGLSGDKERSAKKRAILDKLDYDNRFYIDLRENKLDEQIINVIELMELFGGKRHAGLQIKYLFERDSQLVSLNELSSGEINLFRIMSFFLFHIRDNSSLYIDEPENSLHPRWQYEFIGQLLDLTYMYNPQIYIATHSPFILAGLFEDKEHTQEKDHSIEKILYNYFDSIFPDSLVLPEILSDKITGFTKNIETKDEIVKAFTSLKNKTYTEKQKNIINFVSDNLNDYD
;
A
#
# COMPACT_ATOMS: atom_id res chain seq x y z
N MET A 1 54.54 36.70 -0.87
CA MET A 1 53.58 35.65 -1.30
C MET A 1 54.34 34.37 -1.64
N SER A 2 54.59 33.45 -0.68
CA SER A 2 55.13 32.10 -0.99
C SER A 2 55.16 31.12 0.20
N LYS A 3 54.27 31.23 1.19
CA LYS A 3 54.18 30.24 2.29
C LYS A 3 52.78 29.70 2.60
N SER A 4 51.69 30.33 2.14
CA SER A 4 50.32 29.82 2.38
C SER A 4 49.84 28.81 1.33
N THR A 5 50.34 28.89 0.09
CA THR A 5 49.95 28.01 -1.02
C THR A 5 50.47 26.57 -0.86
N ALA A 6 51.61 26.37 -0.20
CA ALA A 6 52.18 25.04 0.04
C ALA A 6 51.46 24.26 1.15
N THR A 7 50.85 24.96 2.11
CA THR A 7 50.12 24.35 3.24
C THR A 7 48.74 23.87 2.82
N ASN A 8 48.04 24.62 1.96
CA ASN A 8 46.74 24.23 1.40
C ASN A 8 46.85 23.02 0.45
N TYR A 9 47.93 22.93 -0.33
CA TYR A 9 48.21 21.76 -1.19
C TYR A 9 48.45 20.46 -0.40
N ARG A 10 49.03 20.55 0.81
CA ARG A 10 49.25 19.38 1.68
C ARG A 10 47.96 18.88 2.34
N CYS A 11 47.07 19.78 2.76
CA CYS A 11 45.75 19.41 3.30
C CYS A 11 44.85 18.77 2.22
N PHE A 12 44.90 19.27 0.98
CA PHE A 12 44.10 18.72 -0.12
C PHE A 12 44.58 17.32 -0.56
N ARG A 13 45.90 17.05 -0.54
CA ARG A 13 46.44 15.69 -0.76
C ARG A 13 46.06 14.70 0.34
N TYR A 14 45.86 15.16 1.57
CA TYR A 14 45.44 14.31 2.69
C TYR A 14 43.94 13.98 2.60
N ALA A 15 43.10 14.98 2.28
CA ALA A 15 41.67 14.79 2.04
C ALA A 15 41.40 13.94 0.79
N SER A 16 42.11 14.20 -0.31
CA SER A 16 42.05 13.40 -1.53
C SER A 16 42.51 11.96 -1.28
N ARG A 17 43.59 11.72 -0.52
CA ARG A 17 44.02 10.34 -0.18
C ARG A 17 43.05 9.60 0.74
N LEU A 18 42.37 10.28 1.67
CA LEU A 18 41.30 9.67 2.47
C LEU A 18 40.06 9.33 1.62
N LEU A 19 39.73 10.15 0.62
CA LEU A 19 38.54 9.99 -0.23
C LEU A 19 38.76 9.00 -1.40
N THR A 20 40.01 8.81 -1.84
CA THR A 20 40.33 7.86 -2.93
C THR A 20 40.34 6.40 -2.44
N GLN A 21 40.44 6.13 -1.14
CA GLN A 21 40.31 4.77 -0.60
C GLN A 21 38.85 4.26 -0.54
N LEU A 22 37.86 5.13 -0.78
CA LEU A 22 36.43 4.78 -0.66
C LEU A 22 35.67 4.70 -2.00
N SER A 23 36.32 5.00 -3.12
CA SER A 23 35.64 5.13 -4.43
C SER A 23 36.37 4.40 -5.56
N LEU A 24 36.29 3.07 -5.56
CA LEU A 24 36.60 2.26 -6.75
C LEU A 24 35.34 1.52 -7.20
N GLY A 25 34.73 2.02 -8.27
CA GLY A 25 33.76 1.28 -9.09
C GLY A 25 32.49 2.04 -9.48
N LEU A 26 32.59 3.06 -10.35
CA LEU A 26 31.43 3.64 -11.06
C LEU A 26 31.76 3.94 -12.53
N ARG A 27 30.85 3.52 -13.41
CA ARG A 27 30.57 3.94 -14.81
C ARG A 27 29.11 3.54 -15.05
N HIS A 28 28.16 4.26 -15.68
CA HIS A 28 28.09 5.51 -16.45
C HIS A 28 26.59 5.93 -16.58
N ILE A 29 26.29 7.25 -16.58
CA ILE A 29 25.39 8.04 -17.49
C ILE A 29 23.86 7.72 -17.45
N CYS A 30 22.86 8.63 -17.41
CA CYS A 30 22.69 9.99 -17.98
C CYS A 30 21.60 10.82 -17.26
N PHE A 31 21.69 12.15 -17.39
CA PHE A 31 20.75 13.18 -16.96
C PHE A 31 19.58 13.41 -17.94
N SER A 32 18.40 13.80 -17.43
CA SER A 32 17.57 14.87 -18.02
C SER A 32 16.59 15.48 -17.00
N ARG A 33 16.57 16.82 -16.91
CA ARG A 33 15.70 17.68 -16.09
C ARG A 33 14.26 17.72 -16.61
N PHE A 34 13.27 17.74 -15.72
CA PHE A 34 12.09 18.63 -15.72
C PHE A 34 11.41 18.55 -14.34
N VAL A 35 10.93 19.69 -13.82
CA VAL A 35 10.01 19.74 -12.67
C VAL A 35 8.62 19.37 -13.19
N CYS A 36 8.21 18.11 -12.99
CA CYS A 36 6.84 17.61 -13.19
C CYS A 36 6.75 16.19 -12.63
N MET A 37 5.55 15.76 -12.22
CA MET A 37 5.25 14.40 -11.73
C MET A 37 6.04 13.33 -12.50
N ARG A 38 6.76 12.44 -11.80
CA ARG A 38 7.54 11.37 -12.41
C ARG A 38 6.62 10.18 -12.70
N LYS A 39 6.37 9.89 -13.98
CA LYS A 39 5.65 8.70 -14.46
C LYS A 39 6.68 7.70 -15.03
N LEU A 40 6.59 6.43 -14.63
CA LEU A 40 7.42 5.33 -15.16
C LEU A 40 6.51 4.38 -15.96
N VAL A 41 6.81 4.10 -17.25
CA VAL A 41 6.07 3.17 -18.15
C VAL A 41 7.04 2.64 -19.24
N PRO A 42 7.07 1.32 -19.60
CA PRO A 42 6.70 0.89 -20.98
C PRO A 42 6.13 -0.56 -21.19
N SER A 43 5.28 -0.66 -22.22
CA SER A 43 4.81 -1.70 -23.21
C SER A 43 4.81 -3.24 -23.02
N GLN A 44 3.63 -3.84 -23.31
CA GLN A 44 3.20 -5.13 -23.98
C GLN A 44 4.14 -6.36 -24.04
N THR A 45 3.75 -7.64 -23.92
CA THR A 45 2.53 -8.43 -24.25
C THR A 45 2.42 -9.68 -23.33
N SER A 46 1.31 -10.42 -23.40
CA SER A 46 0.87 -11.53 -22.52
C SER A 46 1.46 -12.91 -22.82
N GLU A 47 1.52 -13.80 -21.82
CA GLU A 47 1.05 -15.20 -21.95
C GLU A 47 0.73 -15.85 -20.59
N HIS A 48 -0.35 -16.64 -20.57
CA HIS A 48 -0.94 -17.29 -19.41
C HIS A 48 -0.06 -18.43 -18.85
N LEU A 49 0.04 -18.52 -17.52
CA LEU A 49 0.45 -19.75 -16.83
C LEU A 49 -0.37 -19.94 -15.54
N GLY A 50 -0.92 -21.15 -15.39
CA GLY A 50 -1.88 -21.50 -14.36
C GLY A 50 -1.28 -21.99 -13.03
N ARG A 51 -2.20 -22.13 -12.07
CA ARG A 51 -2.09 -22.69 -10.71
C ARG A 51 -1.20 -21.92 -9.73
N TYR A 52 -1.89 -21.21 -8.83
CA TYR A 52 -1.45 -20.71 -7.51
C TYR A 52 0.04 -20.83 -7.27
N THR A 53 0.79 -19.87 -7.81
CA THR A 53 2.19 -19.63 -7.44
C THR A 53 2.16 -18.28 -6.72
N PRO A 54 2.14 -18.24 -5.37
CA PRO A 54 2.17 -17.00 -4.59
C PRO A 54 3.09 -15.96 -5.22
N TYR A 55 2.79 -14.66 -5.11
CA TYR A 55 3.64 -13.60 -5.66
C TYR A 55 5.12 -13.74 -5.20
N LYS A 56 5.33 -14.24 -3.98
CA LYS A 56 6.67 -14.60 -3.43
C LYS A 56 7.40 -15.75 -4.14
N GLU A 57 6.70 -16.54 -4.95
CA GLU A 57 7.23 -17.68 -5.71
C GLU A 57 7.46 -17.36 -7.20
N MET A 58 7.07 -16.16 -7.67
CA MET A 58 7.50 -15.68 -8.98
C MET A 58 9.02 -15.48 -8.99
N ASN A 59 9.67 -15.84 -10.09
CA ASN A 59 11.09 -15.54 -10.24
C ASN A 59 11.31 -14.01 -10.24
N GLN A 60 12.47 -13.57 -9.76
CA GLN A 60 12.75 -12.14 -9.53
C GLN A 60 12.67 -11.31 -10.82
N SER A 61 13.02 -11.87 -11.98
CA SER A 61 12.94 -11.17 -13.28
C SER A 61 11.51 -10.86 -13.69
N ASN A 62 10.59 -11.82 -13.58
CA ASN A 62 9.19 -11.64 -13.98
C ASN A 62 8.45 -10.74 -12.99
N LEU A 63 8.80 -10.84 -11.69
CA LEU A 63 8.28 -9.98 -10.63
C LEU A 63 8.59 -8.51 -10.90
N GLN A 64 9.84 -8.26 -11.30
CA GLN A 64 10.34 -6.92 -11.58
C GLN A 64 9.69 -6.31 -12.83
N GLU A 65 9.55 -7.12 -13.88
CA GLU A 65 8.83 -6.72 -15.09
C GLU A 65 7.37 -6.38 -14.78
N TYR A 66 6.69 -7.23 -14.00
CA TYR A 66 5.32 -6.99 -13.56
C TYR A 66 5.20 -5.67 -12.78
N ARG A 67 6.04 -5.46 -11.75
CA ARG A 67 6.04 -4.22 -10.94
C ARG A 67 6.21 -2.98 -11.82
N ASN A 68 7.15 -3.01 -12.77
CA ASN A 68 7.43 -1.88 -13.65
C ASN A 68 6.32 -1.58 -14.64
N LYS A 69 5.58 -2.61 -15.07
CA LYS A 69 4.50 -2.47 -16.06
C LYS A 69 3.17 -2.07 -15.42
N ASN A 70 2.89 -2.58 -14.21
CA ASN A 70 1.55 -2.58 -13.64
C ASN A 70 1.39 -1.70 -12.40
N ILE A 71 2.46 -1.14 -11.83
CA ILE A 71 2.38 -0.31 -10.63
C ILE A 71 2.88 1.10 -10.91
N THR A 72 2.02 2.09 -10.68
CA THR A 72 2.36 3.51 -10.73
C THR A 72 2.18 4.14 -9.36
N VAL A 73 3.25 4.69 -8.80
CA VAL A 73 3.20 5.43 -7.54
C VAL A 73 3.45 6.91 -7.80
N VAL A 74 2.59 7.77 -7.27
CA VAL A 74 2.72 9.23 -7.32
C VAL A 74 2.98 9.76 -5.92
N THR A 75 4.10 10.45 -5.76
CA THR A 75 4.51 11.10 -4.51
C THR A 75 4.65 12.61 -4.68
N GLY A 76 4.73 13.32 -3.57
CA GLY A 76 4.88 14.78 -3.53
C GLY A 76 4.60 15.33 -2.14
N ILE A 77 4.51 16.65 -1.99
CA ILE A 77 4.07 17.31 -0.75
C ILE A 77 2.54 17.43 -0.69
N ASN A 78 1.97 17.63 0.50
CA ASN A 78 0.54 17.92 0.66
C ASN A 78 0.14 19.09 -0.26
N GLY A 79 -0.98 18.94 -0.98
CA GLY A 79 -1.44 19.96 -1.93
C GLY A 79 -0.83 19.90 -3.34
N SER A 80 0.13 19.00 -3.61
CA SER A 80 0.72 18.80 -4.95
C SER A 80 -0.23 18.24 -6.02
N GLY A 81 -1.47 17.89 -5.65
CA GLY A 81 -2.49 17.42 -6.60
C GLY A 81 -2.54 15.90 -6.82
N LYS A 82 -1.90 15.08 -5.98
CA LYS A 82 -1.87 13.60 -6.15
C LYS A 82 -3.27 12.97 -6.22
N SER A 83 -4.18 13.33 -5.31
CA SER A 83 -5.56 12.84 -5.34
C SER A 83 -6.30 13.29 -6.61
N ARG A 84 -6.03 14.50 -7.10
CA ARG A 84 -6.60 14.98 -8.37
C ARG A 84 -6.08 14.16 -9.54
N TRP A 85 -4.79 13.85 -9.57
CA TRP A 85 -4.19 12.99 -10.57
C TRP A 85 -4.81 11.59 -10.57
N LEU A 86 -5.02 10.98 -9.40
CA LEU A 86 -5.72 9.68 -9.29
C LEU A 86 -7.14 9.77 -9.86
N ILE A 87 -7.90 10.81 -9.49
CA ILE A 87 -9.26 11.04 -10.01
C ILE A 87 -9.25 11.15 -11.55
N GLU A 88 -8.30 11.88 -12.12
CA GLU A 88 -8.13 11.99 -13.57
C GLU A 88 -7.80 10.62 -14.21
N GLN A 89 -6.97 9.78 -13.57
CA GLN A 89 -6.72 8.42 -14.07
C GLN A 89 -7.96 7.54 -14.00
N ILE A 90 -8.78 7.67 -12.95
CA ILE A 90 -10.03 6.90 -12.79
C ILE A 90 -11.05 7.29 -13.87
N GLN A 91 -11.25 8.60 -14.10
CA GLN A 91 -12.23 9.10 -15.06
C GLN A 91 -11.90 8.72 -16.50
N ASN A 92 -10.62 8.57 -16.82
CA ASN A 92 -10.14 8.16 -18.13
C ASN A 92 -10.08 6.63 -18.30
N ASN A 93 -10.45 5.86 -17.27
CA ASN A 93 -10.39 4.40 -17.32
C ASN A 93 -11.75 3.78 -17.63
N PRO A 94 -11.91 3.11 -18.78
CA PRO A 94 -13.16 2.43 -19.13
C PRO A 94 -13.33 1.08 -18.41
N HIS A 95 -12.29 0.55 -17.77
CA HIS A 95 -12.28 -0.78 -17.15
C HIS A 95 -12.88 -0.76 -15.74
N HIS A 96 -13.04 -1.97 -15.19
CA HIS A 96 -13.47 -2.14 -13.81
C HIS A 96 -12.46 -1.50 -12.86
N CYS A 97 -12.96 -0.66 -11.96
CA CYS A 97 -12.15 0.22 -11.12
C CYS A 97 -12.48 -0.03 -9.65
N ILE A 98 -11.46 -0.07 -8.80
CA ILE A 98 -11.60 -0.25 -7.35
C ILE A 98 -10.80 0.85 -6.68
N VAL A 99 -11.46 1.69 -5.91
CA VAL A 99 -10.87 2.88 -5.31
C VAL A 99 -10.93 2.77 -3.79
N ALA A 100 -9.79 2.77 -3.13
CA ALA A 100 -9.67 2.82 -1.69
C ALA A 100 -9.06 4.16 -1.28
N THR A 101 -9.82 4.96 -0.53
CA THR A 101 -9.27 6.17 0.10
C THR A 101 -9.40 6.04 1.61
N THR A 102 -8.38 6.50 2.33
CA THR A 102 -8.38 6.62 3.79
C THR A 102 -8.70 8.06 4.22
N THR A 103 -8.81 8.97 3.26
CA THR A 103 -9.13 10.38 3.52
C THR A 103 -10.63 10.57 3.68
N ILE A 104 -10.94 11.33 4.70
CA ILE A 104 -12.29 11.68 5.12
C ILE A 104 -12.92 12.57 4.02
N GLU A 105 -12.25 13.63 3.55
CA GLU A 105 -12.82 14.57 2.56
C GLU A 105 -13.13 13.95 1.18
N SER A 106 -14.41 14.02 0.79
CA SER A 106 -15.05 13.24 -0.27
C SER A 106 -14.76 13.66 -1.73
N LYS A 107 -13.49 13.89 -2.09
CA LYS A 107 -13.10 14.14 -3.49
C LYS A 107 -13.54 13.01 -4.44
N TYR A 108 -13.75 11.81 -3.90
CA TYR A 108 -14.21 10.60 -4.60
C TYR A 108 -15.73 10.38 -4.59
N SER A 109 -16.54 11.28 -4.00
CA SER A 109 -18.01 11.14 -3.97
C SER A 109 -18.67 11.16 -5.36
N LYS A 110 -18.03 11.80 -6.35
CA LYS A 110 -18.48 11.73 -7.75
C LYS A 110 -18.09 10.41 -8.40
N ILE A 111 -16.95 9.84 -8.01
CA ILE A 111 -16.43 8.57 -8.52
C ILE A 111 -17.30 7.41 -8.05
N SER A 112 -17.84 7.46 -6.82
CA SER A 112 -18.76 6.42 -6.33
C SER A 112 -20.07 6.32 -7.11
N ARG A 113 -20.38 7.29 -7.99
CA ARG A 113 -21.54 7.23 -8.90
C ARG A 113 -21.24 6.51 -10.22
N LEU A 114 -19.97 6.23 -10.52
CA LEU A 114 -19.59 5.53 -11.73
C LEU A 114 -19.92 4.05 -11.59
N LYS A 115 -20.69 3.50 -12.54
CA LYS A 115 -21.20 2.12 -12.48
C LYS A 115 -20.11 1.05 -12.52
N ASN A 116 -18.96 1.36 -13.14
CA ASN A 116 -17.82 0.46 -13.26
C ASN A 116 -16.83 0.56 -12.07
N CYS A 117 -17.12 1.41 -11.09
CA CYS A 117 -16.24 1.69 -9.97
C CYS A 117 -16.84 1.28 -8.63
N ASN A 118 -16.10 0.48 -7.87
CA ASN A 118 -16.35 0.26 -6.46
C ASN A 118 -15.47 1.22 -5.66
N VAL A 119 -16.06 2.02 -4.77
CA VAL A 119 -15.34 3.06 -4.02
C VAL A 119 -15.54 2.88 -2.53
N MET A 120 -14.45 2.67 -1.79
CA MET A 120 -14.42 2.69 -0.34
C MET A 120 -14.10 4.10 0.15
N ILE A 121 -15.06 4.74 0.81
CA ILE A 121 -14.89 6.05 1.46
C ILE A 121 -15.05 5.85 2.98
N PRO A 122 -14.13 6.36 3.83
CA PRO A 122 -14.21 6.20 5.28
C PRO A 122 -15.41 6.90 5.93
N HIS A 123 -16.04 7.83 5.20
CA HIS A 123 -16.77 8.96 5.75
C HIS A 123 -18.27 8.76 5.97
N SER A 124 -18.87 7.65 5.54
CA SER A 124 -20.25 7.36 5.97
C SER A 124 -20.18 7.00 7.45
N LEU A 125 -20.50 7.96 8.31
CA LEU A 125 -20.82 7.85 9.73
C LEU A 125 -21.09 6.39 10.12
N TYR A 126 -20.18 5.77 10.87
CA TYR A 126 -20.33 4.38 11.31
C TYR A 126 -20.61 3.37 10.17
N TYR A 127 -19.80 3.33 9.10
CA TYR A 127 -19.68 2.08 8.34
C TYR A 127 -19.00 1.07 9.27
N ASN A 128 -19.86 0.47 10.10
CA ASN A 128 -19.52 -0.54 11.07
C ASN A 128 -18.75 -1.59 10.28
N ILE A 129 -17.54 -1.91 10.73
CA ILE A 129 -16.74 -2.94 10.06
C ILE A 129 -17.49 -4.27 10.00
N ASN A 130 -18.42 -4.50 10.94
CA ASN A 130 -19.36 -5.62 10.86
C ASN A 130 -20.31 -5.49 9.68
N SER A 131 -20.81 -4.29 9.33
CA SER A 131 -21.63 -4.10 8.12
C SER A 131 -20.81 -4.32 6.85
N PHE A 132 -19.57 -3.84 6.82
CA PHE A 132 -18.64 -4.11 5.72
C PHE A 132 -18.51 -5.61 5.51
N ILE A 133 -18.10 -6.35 6.55
CA ILE A 133 -17.99 -7.81 6.49
C ILE A 133 -19.33 -8.43 6.11
N THR A 134 -20.42 -8.03 6.77
CA THR A 134 -21.75 -8.58 6.50
C THR A 134 -22.14 -8.43 5.04
N ASP A 135 -21.91 -7.27 4.42
CA ASP A 135 -22.22 -7.05 3.01
C ASP A 135 -21.42 -8.01 2.12
N TYR A 136 -20.14 -8.28 2.41
CA TYR A 136 -19.34 -9.22 1.61
C TYR A 136 -19.67 -10.69 1.87
N PHE A 137 -19.97 -11.04 3.12
CA PHE A 137 -20.30 -12.42 3.49
C PHE A 137 -21.73 -12.80 3.12
N GLN A 138 -22.71 -11.88 3.26
CA GLN A 138 -24.13 -12.11 2.99
C GLN A 138 -24.53 -11.88 1.54
N LEU A 139 -24.06 -10.81 0.89
CA LEU A 139 -24.56 -10.45 -0.44
C LEU A 139 -23.84 -11.19 -1.57
N ASN A 140 -22.71 -11.85 -1.28
CA ASN A 140 -21.94 -12.60 -2.28
C ASN A 140 -21.09 -13.72 -1.66
N PHE A 141 -21.75 -14.63 -0.94
CA PHE A 141 -21.07 -15.75 -0.29
C PHE A 141 -20.26 -16.61 -1.27
N GLU A 142 -20.74 -16.82 -2.49
CA GLU A 142 -20.02 -17.55 -3.53
C GLU A 142 -18.68 -16.86 -3.89
N ALA A 143 -18.68 -15.54 -4.07
CA ALA A 143 -17.44 -14.80 -4.30
C ALA A 143 -16.49 -14.84 -3.10
N PHE A 144 -17.02 -14.82 -1.87
CA PHE A 144 -16.23 -15.03 -0.67
C PHE A 144 -15.57 -16.42 -0.67
N ASN A 145 -16.36 -17.47 -0.93
CA ASN A 145 -15.90 -18.86 -0.90
C ASN A 145 -14.79 -19.12 -1.93
N ASN A 146 -14.86 -18.50 -3.11
CA ASN A 146 -13.82 -18.59 -4.13
C ASN A 146 -12.51 -17.87 -3.75
N LYS A 147 -12.55 -16.97 -2.75
CA LYS A 147 -11.42 -16.13 -2.33
C LYS A 147 -10.93 -16.44 -0.92
N ARG A 148 -11.57 -17.38 -0.21
CA ARG A 148 -11.27 -17.72 1.20
C ARG A 148 -9.81 -18.11 1.44
N TYR A 149 -9.19 -18.84 0.52
CA TYR A 149 -7.79 -19.27 0.66
C TYR A 149 -6.83 -18.07 0.56
N VAL A 150 -7.10 -17.13 -0.34
CA VAL A 150 -6.32 -15.90 -0.43
C VAL A 150 -6.54 -15.05 0.84
N PHE A 151 -7.78 -15.00 1.33
CA PHE A 151 -8.12 -14.33 2.58
C PHE A 151 -7.46 -14.99 3.80
N SER A 152 -7.29 -16.32 3.82
CA SER A 152 -6.64 -17.03 4.91
C SER A 152 -5.18 -16.63 5.07
N ASN A 153 -4.46 -16.53 3.95
CA ASN A 153 -3.05 -16.11 3.95
C ASN A 153 -2.92 -14.67 4.47
N TYR A 154 -3.88 -13.82 4.12
CA TYR A 154 -3.94 -12.45 4.61
C TYR A 154 -4.20 -12.39 6.13
N LEU A 155 -5.13 -13.18 6.66
CA LEU A 155 -5.39 -13.22 8.10
C LEU A 155 -4.14 -13.62 8.90
N GLU A 156 -3.43 -14.66 8.45
CA GLU A 156 -2.18 -15.10 9.08
C GLU A 156 -1.10 -14.02 9.04
N TYR A 157 -1.02 -13.30 7.93
CA TYR A 157 -0.09 -12.18 7.79
C TYR A 157 -0.28 -11.12 8.88
N ILE A 158 -1.53 -10.72 9.15
CA ILE A 158 -1.86 -9.74 10.20
C ILE A 158 -1.97 -10.37 11.61
N GLY A 159 -1.58 -11.65 11.76
CA GLY A 159 -1.46 -12.33 13.04
C GLY A 159 -2.71 -13.06 13.54
N PHE A 160 -3.73 -13.26 12.70
CA PHE A 160 -4.89 -14.08 13.03
C PHE A 160 -4.73 -15.51 12.54
N LYS A 161 -5.41 -16.46 13.19
CA LYS A 161 -5.59 -17.80 12.62
C LYS A 161 -6.43 -17.72 11.34
N PRO A 162 -6.26 -18.66 10.39
CA PRO A 162 -6.99 -18.70 9.12
C PRO A 162 -8.45 -19.19 9.30
N ARG A 163 -9.18 -18.63 10.27
CA ARG A 163 -10.58 -18.96 10.55
C ARG A 163 -11.39 -17.75 10.96
N ILE A 164 -12.68 -17.81 10.69
CA ILE A 164 -13.66 -16.79 11.07
C ILE A 164 -14.73 -17.46 11.90
N ILE A 165 -15.17 -16.77 12.96
CA ILE A 165 -16.18 -17.30 13.87
C ILE A 165 -17.40 -16.40 13.78
N LEU A 166 -18.53 -16.98 13.40
CA LEU A 166 -19.82 -16.32 13.35
C LEU A 166 -20.53 -16.57 14.68
N GLU A 167 -20.76 -15.52 15.47
CA GLU A 167 -21.51 -15.59 16.71
C GLU A 167 -22.91 -14.99 16.51
N ILE A 168 -23.95 -15.82 16.62
CA ILE A 168 -25.35 -15.36 16.59
C ILE A 168 -25.70 -14.81 17.97
N ILE A 169 -25.93 -13.50 18.06
CA ILE A 169 -26.13 -12.81 19.35
C ILE A 169 -27.56 -13.00 19.88
N ASN A 170 -28.55 -13.01 18.98
CA ASN A 170 -29.96 -12.85 19.33
C ASN A 170 -30.81 -14.08 18.99
N ILE A 171 -30.23 -15.29 19.12
CA ILE A 171 -30.90 -16.55 18.76
C ILE A 171 -32.23 -16.75 19.52
N SER A 172 -32.27 -16.41 20.81
CA SER A 172 -33.47 -16.50 21.65
C SER A 172 -34.57 -15.53 21.19
N ASP A 173 -34.20 -14.29 20.85
CA ASP A 173 -35.13 -13.27 20.37
C ASP A 173 -35.76 -13.68 19.04
N ILE A 174 -34.96 -14.31 18.19
CA ILE A 174 -35.40 -14.85 16.90
C ILE A 174 -36.50 -15.90 17.10
N TYR A 175 -36.31 -16.88 18.00
CA TYR A 175 -37.33 -17.89 18.29
C TYR A 175 -38.65 -17.27 18.77
N MET A 176 -38.58 -16.25 19.63
CA MET A 176 -39.76 -15.51 20.11
C MET A 176 -40.46 -14.75 18.98
N MET A 177 -39.70 -14.00 18.17
CA MET A 177 -40.24 -13.22 17.06
C MET A 177 -40.94 -14.07 16.00
N MET A 178 -40.45 -15.29 15.72
CA MET A 178 -41.10 -16.21 14.78
C MET A 178 -42.50 -16.64 15.24
N GLY A 179 -42.73 -16.74 16.55
CA GLY A 179 -44.06 -17.06 17.10
C GLY A 179 -45.09 -15.95 16.86
N LEU A 180 -44.65 -14.72 16.62
CA LEU A 180 -45.48 -13.52 16.46
C LEU A 180 -45.63 -13.07 15.00
N SER A 181 -44.90 -13.68 14.06
CA SER A 181 -44.87 -13.27 12.66
C SER A 181 -46.12 -13.71 11.89
N GLY A 182 -46.69 -12.81 11.08
CA GLY A 182 -47.84 -13.11 10.22
C GLY A 182 -47.50 -13.99 9.01
N ASP A 183 -46.24 -14.04 8.60
CA ASP A 183 -45.75 -14.89 7.50
C ASP A 183 -45.34 -16.26 8.06
N LYS A 184 -46.31 -17.17 8.15
CA LYS A 184 -46.13 -18.51 8.72
C LYS A 184 -45.15 -19.37 7.91
N GLU A 185 -45.13 -19.25 6.59
CA GLU A 185 -44.27 -20.08 5.73
C GLU A 185 -42.80 -19.69 5.90
N ARG A 186 -42.48 -18.39 5.84
CA ARG A 186 -41.10 -17.92 6.05
C ARG A 186 -40.63 -18.18 7.47
N SER A 187 -41.52 -18.08 8.45
CA SER A 187 -41.21 -18.38 9.85
C SER A 187 -40.96 -19.87 10.08
N ALA A 188 -41.72 -20.76 9.42
CA ALA A 188 -41.49 -22.20 9.45
C ALA A 188 -40.14 -22.58 8.82
N LYS A 189 -39.78 -21.98 7.68
CA LYS A 189 -38.47 -22.18 7.03
C LYS A 189 -37.31 -21.78 7.93
N LYS A 190 -37.38 -20.58 8.52
CA LYS A 190 -36.34 -20.11 9.46
C LYS A 190 -36.22 -21.01 10.69
N ARG A 191 -37.35 -21.46 11.26
CA ARG A 191 -37.36 -22.39 12.40
C ARG A 191 -36.72 -23.73 12.04
N ALA A 192 -37.07 -24.29 10.87
CA ALA A 192 -36.49 -25.54 10.41
C ALA A 192 -34.96 -25.48 10.23
N ILE A 193 -34.40 -24.32 9.84
CA ILE A 193 -32.95 -24.13 9.77
C ILE A 193 -32.35 -23.98 11.17
N LEU A 194 -32.96 -23.18 12.05
CA LEU A 194 -32.48 -23.02 13.42
C LEU A 194 -32.46 -24.34 14.19
N ASP A 195 -33.46 -25.19 14.00
CA ASP A 195 -33.54 -26.49 14.67
C ASP A 195 -32.48 -27.49 14.15
N LYS A 196 -31.82 -27.20 13.02
CA LYS A 196 -30.63 -27.93 12.55
C LYS A 196 -29.32 -27.38 13.12
N LEU A 197 -29.34 -26.17 13.67
CA LEU A 197 -28.17 -25.62 14.32
C LEU A 197 -27.96 -26.34 15.65
N ASP A 198 -26.71 -26.64 15.98
CA ASP A 198 -26.38 -27.12 17.30
C ASP A 198 -26.73 -26.05 18.36
N TYR A 199 -26.83 -26.45 19.64
CA TYR A 199 -27.08 -25.50 20.75
C TYR A 199 -25.94 -24.46 20.94
N ASP A 200 -24.88 -24.53 20.14
CA ASP A 200 -23.83 -23.52 20.08
C ASP A 200 -24.32 -22.28 19.32
N ASN A 201 -23.91 -21.11 19.79
CA ASN A 201 -24.16 -19.85 19.09
C ASN A 201 -22.96 -19.40 18.24
N ARG A 202 -21.85 -20.15 18.28
CA ARG A 202 -20.62 -19.87 17.55
C ARG A 202 -20.37 -20.93 16.48
N PHE A 203 -20.15 -20.45 15.27
CA PHE A 203 -19.93 -21.31 14.11
C PHE A 203 -18.62 -20.96 13.43
N TYR A 204 -17.80 -21.97 13.16
CA TYR A 204 -16.42 -21.81 12.72
C TYR A 204 -16.30 -22.03 11.20
N ILE A 205 -15.83 -21.00 10.50
CA ILE A 205 -15.43 -21.07 9.10
C ILE A 205 -13.92 -21.26 9.04
N ASP A 206 -13.46 -22.48 8.78
CA ASP A 206 -12.07 -22.70 8.40
C ASP A 206 -11.87 -22.28 6.94
N LEU A 207 -10.92 -21.38 6.71
CA LEU A 207 -10.68 -20.79 5.38
C LEU A 207 -9.78 -21.65 4.50
N ARG A 208 -9.14 -22.69 5.06
CA ARG A 208 -8.27 -23.62 4.32
C ARG A 208 -8.99 -24.88 3.89
N GLU A 209 -10.11 -25.20 4.53
CA GLU A 209 -10.88 -26.40 4.22
C GLU A 209 -11.62 -26.27 2.91
N ASN A 210 -11.63 -27.35 2.12
CA ASN A 210 -12.24 -27.34 0.79
C ASN A 210 -13.77 -27.35 0.83
N LYS A 211 -14.37 -27.83 1.92
CA LYS A 211 -15.82 -27.88 2.11
C LYS A 211 -16.19 -27.03 3.31
N LEU A 212 -17.36 -26.41 3.23
CA LEU A 212 -17.95 -25.72 4.37
C LEU A 212 -18.64 -26.74 5.26
N ASP A 213 -18.57 -26.50 6.56
CA ASP A 213 -19.33 -27.24 7.55
C ASP A 213 -20.84 -27.05 7.31
N GLU A 214 -21.63 -28.10 7.54
CA GLU A 214 -23.09 -28.06 7.37
C GLU A 214 -23.75 -26.99 8.25
N GLN A 215 -23.23 -26.79 9.47
CA GLN A 215 -23.68 -25.73 10.37
C GLN A 215 -23.47 -24.35 9.74
N ILE A 216 -22.34 -24.12 9.06
CA ILE A 216 -22.07 -22.86 8.37
C ILE A 216 -23.03 -22.64 7.20
N ILE A 217 -23.31 -23.68 6.42
CA ILE A 217 -24.30 -23.60 5.32
C ILE A 217 -25.67 -23.20 5.87
N ASN A 218 -26.10 -23.81 6.98
CA ASN A 218 -27.36 -23.46 7.65
C ASN A 218 -27.36 -22.00 8.14
N VAL A 219 -26.26 -21.51 8.72
CA VAL A 219 -26.14 -20.10 9.14
C VAL A 219 -26.23 -19.14 7.94
N ILE A 220 -25.61 -19.47 6.81
CA ILE A 220 -25.67 -18.65 5.59
C ILE A 220 -27.10 -18.63 5.02
N GLU A 221 -27.76 -19.78 4.93
CA GLU A 221 -29.17 -19.86 4.50
C GLU A 221 -30.07 -19.04 5.42
N LEU A 222 -29.81 -19.09 6.73
CA LEU A 222 -30.49 -18.25 7.71
C LEU A 222 -30.25 -16.76 7.41
N MET A 223 -29.00 -16.35 7.18
CA MET A 223 -28.65 -14.96 6.82
C MET A 223 -29.45 -14.47 5.61
N GLU A 224 -29.51 -15.28 4.54
CA GLU A 224 -30.28 -14.97 3.33
C GLU A 224 -31.78 -14.84 3.62
N LEU A 225 -32.37 -15.75 4.41
CA LEU A 225 -33.78 -15.67 4.79
C LEU A 225 -34.12 -14.46 5.63
N PHE A 226 -33.17 -13.94 6.40
CA PHE A 226 -33.34 -12.68 7.09
C PHE A 226 -33.16 -11.47 6.16
N GLY A 227 -32.56 -11.63 4.96
CA GLY A 227 -31.82 -10.70 4.05
C GLY A 227 -32.46 -9.88 2.88
N GLY A 228 -33.68 -9.29 2.94
CA GLY A 228 -34.01 -8.05 2.14
C GLY A 228 -34.13 -6.69 2.90
N LYS A 229 -33.31 -5.67 2.52
CA LYS A 229 -33.26 -4.19 2.79
C LYS A 229 -33.72 -3.56 4.13
N ARG A 230 -34.25 -4.30 5.11
CA ARG A 230 -34.73 -3.80 6.43
C ARG A 230 -34.35 -4.74 7.60
N HIS A 231 -33.21 -5.44 7.52
CA HIS A 231 -32.69 -6.46 8.46
C HIS A 231 -32.71 -6.07 9.94
N ALA A 232 -33.83 -6.26 10.64
CA ALA A 232 -33.92 -6.02 12.08
C ALA A 232 -33.93 -7.32 12.92
N GLY A 233 -33.59 -8.49 12.35
CA GLY A 233 -33.92 -9.78 12.98
C GLY A 233 -32.76 -10.71 13.35
N LEU A 234 -31.65 -10.73 12.59
CA LEU A 234 -30.51 -11.64 12.85
C LEU A 234 -29.24 -10.81 13.04
N GLN A 235 -28.67 -10.90 14.25
CA GLN A 235 -27.45 -10.19 14.62
C GLN A 235 -26.29 -11.17 14.66
N ILE A 236 -25.32 -10.97 13.76
CA ILE A 236 -24.10 -11.76 13.68
C ILE A 236 -22.92 -10.88 14.06
N LYS A 237 -22.13 -11.37 15.02
CA LYS A 237 -20.81 -10.84 15.33
C LYS A 237 -19.76 -11.70 14.65
N TYR A 238 -18.80 -11.05 13.99
CA TYR A 238 -17.65 -11.72 13.40
C TYR A 238 -16.49 -11.63 14.36
N LEU A 239 -15.96 -12.79 14.73
CA LEU A 239 -14.84 -12.96 15.63
C LEU A 239 -13.68 -13.62 14.88
N PHE A 240 -12.48 -13.23 15.24
CA PHE A 240 -11.22 -13.76 14.73
C PHE A 240 -10.42 -14.28 15.91
N GLU A 241 -9.43 -15.13 15.65
CA GLU A 241 -8.59 -15.65 16.73
C GLU A 241 -7.14 -15.23 16.58
N ARG A 242 -6.58 -14.68 17.64
CA ARG A 242 -5.18 -14.31 17.76
C ARG A 242 -4.68 -14.67 19.15
N ASP A 243 -3.53 -15.33 19.24
CA ASP A 243 -2.93 -15.75 20.52
C ASP A 243 -3.89 -16.51 21.45
N SER A 244 -4.74 -17.37 20.86
CA SER A 244 -5.80 -18.13 21.54
C SER A 244 -6.92 -17.26 22.17
N GLN A 245 -7.01 -15.99 21.80
CA GLN A 245 -8.10 -15.09 22.19
C GLN A 245 -9.01 -14.81 21.01
N LEU A 246 -10.31 -14.70 21.30
CA LEU A 246 -11.30 -14.23 20.34
C LEU A 246 -11.31 -12.72 20.33
N VAL A 247 -11.10 -12.14 19.15
CA VAL A 247 -11.01 -10.71 18.90
C VAL A 247 -12.09 -10.33 17.90
N SER A 248 -12.90 -9.35 18.26
CA SER A 248 -13.82 -8.70 17.33
C SER A 248 -13.12 -7.58 16.58
N LEU A 249 -13.58 -7.28 15.37
CA LEU A 249 -12.98 -6.22 14.54
C LEU A 249 -13.07 -4.83 15.18
N ASN A 250 -14.01 -4.63 16.10
CA ASN A 250 -14.15 -3.37 16.84
C ASN A 250 -13.07 -3.19 17.92
N GLU A 251 -12.37 -4.25 18.31
CA GLU A 251 -11.29 -4.23 19.30
C GLU A 251 -9.90 -4.04 18.65
N LEU A 252 -9.86 -4.00 17.32
CA LEU A 252 -8.63 -3.76 16.56
C LEU A 252 -8.21 -2.28 16.66
N SER A 253 -6.90 -2.04 16.59
CA SER A 253 -6.36 -0.69 16.45
C SER A 253 -6.82 -0.04 15.14
N SER A 254 -6.82 1.29 15.10
CA SER A 254 -7.22 2.03 13.88
C SER A 254 -6.40 1.65 12.65
N GLY A 255 -5.10 1.37 12.83
CA GLY A 255 -4.21 0.88 11.77
C GLY A 255 -4.59 -0.51 11.26
N GLU A 256 -4.88 -1.46 12.16
CA GLU A 256 -5.34 -2.81 11.81
C GLU A 256 -6.68 -2.76 11.07
N ILE A 257 -7.64 -1.98 11.59
CA ILE A 257 -8.94 -1.77 10.96
C ILE A 257 -8.76 -1.20 9.55
N ASN A 258 -7.89 -0.21 9.39
CA ASN A 258 -7.64 0.43 8.10
C ASN A 258 -7.02 -0.55 7.10
N LEU A 259 -5.98 -1.29 7.52
CA LEU A 259 -5.35 -2.31 6.69
C LEU A 259 -6.34 -3.40 6.29
N PHE A 260 -7.11 -3.92 7.26
CA PHE A 260 -8.14 -4.92 7.05
C PHE A 260 -9.18 -4.48 6.04
N ARG A 261 -9.69 -3.24 6.17
CA ARG A 261 -10.67 -2.67 5.25
C ARG A 261 -10.13 -2.56 3.83
N ILE A 262 -8.96 -1.95 3.65
CA ILE A 262 -8.36 -1.76 2.32
C ILE A 262 -8.14 -3.12 1.64
N MET A 263 -7.48 -4.05 2.33
CA MET A 263 -7.12 -5.36 1.75
C MET A 263 -8.34 -6.21 1.43
N SER A 264 -9.31 -6.28 2.36
CA SER A 264 -10.56 -6.99 2.14
C SER A 264 -11.38 -6.36 1.02
N PHE A 265 -11.41 -5.02 0.93
CA PHE A 265 -12.16 -4.30 -0.09
C PHE A 265 -11.65 -4.61 -1.50
N PHE A 266 -10.32 -4.62 -1.66
CA PHE A 266 -9.70 -5.05 -2.92
C PHE A 266 -9.99 -6.51 -3.20
N LEU A 267 -9.73 -7.40 -2.24
CA LEU A 267 -9.93 -8.83 -2.43
C LEU A 267 -11.37 -9.14 -2.87
N PHE A 268 -12.40 -8.54 -2.26
CA PHE A 268 -13.77 -8.89 -2.63
C PHE A 268 -14.23 -8.29 -3.96
N HIS A 269 -13.74 -7.12 -4.33
CA HIS A 269 -14.12 -6.48 -5.60
C HIS A 269 -13.22 -6.85 -6.79
N ILE A 270 -12.02 -7.39 -6.56
CA ILE A 270 -11.09 -7.69 -7.65
C ILE A 270 -11.70 -8.66 -8.66
N ARG A 271 -11.49 -8.31 -9.93
CA ARG A 271 -11.79 -9.08 -11.15
C ARG A 271 -10.59 -8.99 -12.08
N ASP A 272 -10.51 -9.87 -13.06
CA ASP A 272 -9.43 -9.85 -14.04
C ASP A 272 -9.29 -8.49 -14.70
N ASN A 273 -8.04 -8.02 -14.79
CA ASN A 273 -7.64 -6.74 -15.38
C ASN A 273 -8.30 -5.51 -14.73
N SER A 274 -8.65 -5.59 -13.44
CA SER A 274 -9.13 -4.43 -12.67
C SER A 274 -8.05 -3.36 -12.51
N SER A 275 -8.46 -2.12 -12.31
CA SER A 275 -7.57 -1.04 -11.91
C SER A 275 -7.80 -0.62 -10.47
N LEU A 276 -6.75 -0.68 -9.65
CA LEU A 276 -6.75 -0.36 -8.23
C LEU A 276 -6.21 1.04 -8.03
N TYR A 277 -6.95 1.87 -7.31
CA TYR A 277 -6.57 3.24 -7.00
C TYR A 277 -6.56 3.43 -5.49
N ILE A 278 -5.42 3.84 -4.96
CA ILE A 278 -5.20 3.91 -3.51
C ILE A 278 -4.70 5.31 -3.17
N ASP A 279 -5.42 6.02 -2.31
CA ASP A 279 -5.06 7.38 -1.89
C ASP A 279 -4.77 7.42 -0.39
N GLU A 280 -3.55 7.85 -0.05
CA GLU A 280 -3.01 7.94 1.32
C GLU A 280 -3.10 6.61 2.10
N PRO A 281 -2.63 5.47 1.56
CA PRO A 281 -2.69 4.19 2.28
C PRO A 281 -1.94 4.20 3.62
N GLU A 282 -0.95 5.07 3.79
CA GLU A 282 -0.14 5.19 5.01
C GLU A 282 -0.91 5.67 6.25
N ASN A 283 -2.11 6.23 6.09
CA ASN A 283 -2.87 6.79 7.20
C ASN A 283 -3.12 5.74 8.29
N SER A 284 -2.70 6.07 9.52
CA SER A 284 -2.77 5.19 10.70
C SER A 284 -1.96 3.89 10.62
N LEU A 285 -1.17 3.65 9.56
CA LEU A 285 -0.33 2.45 9.44
C LEU A 285 1.02 2.64 10.13
N HIS A 286 1.47 1.61 10.83
CA HIS A 286 2.84 1.52 11.35
C HIS A 286 3.85 1.53 10.18
N PRO A 287 5.04 2.14 10.29
CA PRO A 287 6.04 2.21 9.20
C PRO A 287 6.37 0.86 8.57
N ARG A 288 6.43 -0.21 9.37
CA ARG A 288 6.60 -1.57 8.87
C ARG A 288 5.50 -2.00 7.89
N TRP A 289 4.23 -1.73 8.21
CA TRP A 289 3.13 -2.06 7.30
C TRP A 289 3.07 -1.14 6.09
N GLN A 290 3.53 0.11 6.21
CA GLN A 290 3.71 0.98 5.04
C GLN A 290 4.73 0.37 4.08
N TYR A 291 5.86 -0.09 4.60
CA TYR A 291 6.90 -0.76 3.84
C TYR A 291 6.38 -2.04 3.16
N GLU A 292 5.66 -2.88 3.89
CA GLU A 292 5.16 -4.16 3.36
C GLU A 292 3.89 -4.01 2.49
N PHE A 293 3.28 -2.82 2.41
CA PHE A 293 1.95 -2.59 1.83
C PHE A 293 1.80 -3.08 0.38
N ILE A 294 2.74 -2.73 -0.50
CA ILE A 294 2.68 -3.09 -1.92
C ILE A 294 2.84 -4.60 -2.10
N GLY A 295 3.76 -5.22 -1.36
CA GLY A 295 3.95 -6.67 -1.38
C GLY A 295 2.69 -7.42 -0.97
N GLN A 296 2.04 -7.00 0.12
CA GLN A 296 0.77 -7.57 0.57
C GLN A 296 -0.34 -7.42 -0.46
N LEU A 297 -0.47 -6.23 -1.06
CA LEU A 297 -1.48 -5.98 -2.09
C LEU A 297 -1.27 -6.89 -3.29
N LEU A 298 -0.02 -7.12 -3.69
CA LEU A 298 0.32 -8.04 -4.78
C LEU A 298 0.04 -9.49 -4.42
N ASP A 299 0.45 -9.95 -3.22
CA ASP A 299 0.12 -11.30 -2.72
C ASP A 299 -1.39 -11.59 -2.79
N LEU A 300 -2.22 -10.58 -2.52
CA LEU A 300 -3.68 -10.67 -2.57
C LEU A 300 -4.27 -10.64 -3.99
N THR A 301 -3.64 -9.93 -4.92
CA THR A 301 -4.32 -9.51 -6.17
C THR A 301 -3.60 -9.92 -7.46
N TYR A 302 -2.36 -10.42 -7.42
CA TYR A 302 -1.55 -10.65 -8.63
C TYR A 302 -2.23 -11.55 -9.68
N MET A 303 -3.01 -12.56 -9.25
CA MET A 303 -3.69 -13.51 -10.14
C MET A 303 -4.71 -12.83 -11.06
N TYR A 304 -5.18 -11.63 -10.71
CA TYR A 304 -6.14 -10.87 -11.48
C TYR A 304 -5.48 -9.87 -12.44
N ASN A 305 -4.14 -9.86 -12.53
CA ASN A 305 -3.36 -8.94 -13.36
C ASN A 305 -3.79 -7.45 -13.23
N PRO A 306 -3.93 -6.89 -12.01
CA PRO A 306 -4.39 -5.53 -11.84
C PRO A 306 -3.38 -4.47 -12.29
N GLN A 307 -3.90 -3.35 -12.80
CA GLN A 307 -3.16 -2.08 -12.83
C GLN A 307 -3.30 -1.39 -11.47
N ILE A 308 -2.21 -0.96 -10.86
CA ILE A 308 -2.19 -0.41 -9.50
C ILE A 308 -1.67 1.03 -9.53
N TYR A 309 -2.45 1.93 -8.97
CA TYR A 309 -2.15 3.35 -8.87
C TYR A 309 -2.20 3.78 -7.40
N ILE A 310 -1.08 4.29 -6.89
CA ILE A 310 -0.95 4.71 -5.48
C ILE A 310 -0.57 6.17 -5.43
N ALA A 311 -1.34 6.99 -4.73
CA ALA A 311 -0.91 8.32 -4.29
C ALA A 311 -0.53 8.26 -2.82
N THR A 312 0.71 8.63 -2.50
CA THR A 312 1.24 8.56 -1.13
C THR A 312 2.24 9.66 -0.85
N HIS A 313 2.30 10.08 0.40
CA HIS A 313 3.32 10.91 1.01
C HIS A 313 4.35 10.09 1.79
N SER A 314 4.20 8.76 1.85
CA SER A 314 5.08 7.90 2.63
C SER A 314 6.34 7.47 1.86
N PRO A 315 7.54 7.78 2.38
CA PRO A 315 8.79 7.23 1.85
C PRO A 315 8.91 5.72 2.11
N PHE A 316 8.24 5.18 3.13
CA PHE A 316 8.28 3.75 3.44
C PHE A 316 7.56 2.92 2.38
N ILE A 317 6.44 3.40 1.85
CA ILE A 317 5.73 2.72 0.75
C ILE A 317 6.60 2.68 -0.51
N LEU A 318 7.29 3.78 -0.83
CA LEU A 318 8.26 3.77 -1.93
C LEU A 318 9.44 2.84 -1.65
N ALA A 319 9.94 2.78 -0.42
CA ALA A 319 11.03 1.88 -0.06
C ALA A 319 10.64 0.40 -0.30
N GLY A 320 9.43 -0.01 0.09
CA GLY A 320 8.92 -1.36 -0.19
C GLY A 320 8.72 -1.67 -1.68
N LEU A 321 8.44 -0.65 -2.51
CA LEU A 321 8.43 -0.80 -3.96
C LEU A 321 9.84 -1.08 -4.51
N PHE A 322 10.87 -0.50 -3.90
CA PHE A 322 12.27 -0.59 -4.34
C PHE A 322 13.02 -1.80 -3.76
N GLU A 323 12.59 -2.37 -2.64
CA GLU A 323 13.27 -3.49 -1.96
C GLU A 323 13.52 -4.71 -2.87
N ASP A 324 12.52 -5.17 -3.64
CA ASP A 324 12.69 -6.32 -4.54
C ASP A 324 13.40 -5.95 -5.85
N LYS A 325 13.76 -4.68 -6.07
CA LYS A 325 14.30 -4.23 -7.36
C LYS A 325 15.77 -4.58 -7.55
N GLU A 326 16.56 -4.84 -6.51
CA GLU A 326 18.01 -4.99 -6.66
C GLU A 326 18.70 -5.88 -5.61
N HIS A 327 19.26 -7.00 -6.07
CA HIS A 327 20.55 -7.54 -5.59
C HIS A 327 21.75 -6.91 -6.34
N THR A 328 21.51 -5.79 -7.04
CA THR A 328 22.52 -5.01 -7.75
C THR A 328 22.72 -3.67 -7.04
N GLN A 329 23.78 -3.56 -6.25
CA GLN A 329 24.31 -2.31 -5.67
C GLN A 329 23.42 -1.62 -4.61
N GLU A 330 23.59 -2.05 -3.36
CA GLU A 330 22.91 -1.65 -2.11
C GLU A 330 22.83 -0.14 -1.73
N LYS A 331 23.12 0.82 -2.61
CA LYS A 331 23.32 2.24 -2.22
C LYS A 331 22.25 3.25 -2.65
N ASP A 332 21.45 3.00 -3.69
CA ASP A 332 20.58 4.04 -4.27
C ASP A 332 19.13 4.07 -3.73
N HIS A 333 18.74 3.05 -2.96
CA HIS A 333 17.38 2.89 -2.45
C HIS A 333 17.24 3.00 -0.92
N SER A 334 18.23 3.57 -0.22
CA SER A 334 18.06 3.88 1.20
C SER A 334 16.93 4.89 1.41
N ILE A 335 16.30 4.86 2.59
CA ILE A 335 15.21 5.80 2.94
C ILE A 335 15.67 7.26 2.76
N GLU A 336 16.91 7.58 3.15
CA GLU A 336 17.47 8.93 2.96
C GLU A 336 17.62 9.31 1.48
N LYS A 337 18.06 8.38 0.62
CA LYS A 337 18.10 8.61 -0.83
C LYS A 337 16.70 8.75 -1.42
N ILE A 338 15.72 7.97 -0.97
CA ILE A 338 14.33 8.09 -1.40
C ILE A 338 13.77 9.47 -1.05
N LEU A 339 14.01 9.93 0.17
CA LEU A 339 13.62 11.26 0.63
C LEU A 339 14.24 12.37 -0.23
N TYR A 340 15.51 12.24 -0.57
CA TYR A 340 16.18 13.20 -1.45
C TYR A 340 15.63 13.17 -2.89
N ASN A 341 15.45 11.97 -3.45
CA ASN A 341 15.10 11.77 -4.85
C ASN A 341 13.62 12.02 -5.17
N TYR A 342 12.72 11.79 -4.20
CA TYR A 342 11.26 11.79 -4.41
C TYR A 342 10.49 12.75 -3.49
N PHE A 343 11.09 13.24 -2.40
CA PHE A 343 10.43 14.12 -1.43
C PHE A 343 11.15 15.44 -1.20
N ASP A 344 12.18 15.75 -2.01
CA ASP A 344 12.96 16.98 -1.92
C ASP A 344 13.47 17.29 -0.50
N SER A 345 13.87 16.25 0.24
CA SER A 345 14.20 16.32 1.65
C SER A 345 15.57 15.71 1.95
N ILE A 346 16.41 16.41 2.70
CA ILE A 346 17.70 15.92 3.20
C ILE A 346 17.74 16.08 4.72
N PHE A 347 17.64 14.97 5.44
CA PHE A 347 17.64 14.98 6.90
C PHE A 347 18.92 15.58 7.49
N PRO A 348 18.83 16.25 8.66
CA PRO A 348 20.00 16.67 9.42
C PRO A 348 20.93 15.48 9.66
N ASP A 349 22.24 15.71 9.50
CA ASP A 349 23.30 14.72 9.72
C ASP A 349 23.27 13.45 8.83
N SER A 350 22.44 13.42 7.78
CA SER A 350 22.48 12.40 6.73
C SER A 350 23.78 12.44 5.91
N LEU A 351 24.27 11.26 5.50
CA LEU A 351 25.42 11.12 4.59
C LEU A 351 25.10 11.47 3.13
N VAL A 352 23.82 11.58 2.77
CA VAL A 352 23.38 11.87 1.40
C VAL A 352 23.92 13.22 0.92
N LEU A 353 23.93 14.25 1.77
CA LEU A 353 24.46 15.57 1.38
C LEU A 353 25.96 15.53 1.08
N PRO A 354 26.84 15.04 1.98
CA PRO A 354 28.25 14.84 1.67
C PRO A 354 28.51 14.01 0.41
N GLU A 355 27.77 12.91 0.21
CA GLU A 355 27.88 12.07 -0.99
C GLU A 355 27.59 12.86 -2.26
N ILE A 356 26.45 13.57 -2.33
CA ILE A 356 26.09 14.38 -3.50
C ILE A 356 27.15 15.47 -3.77
N LEU A 357 27.60 16.18 -2.73
CA LEU A 357 28.63 17.21 -2.90
C LEU A 357 29.93 16.62 -3.46
N SER A 358 30.36 15.47 -2.92
CA SER A 358 31.55 14.76 -3.38
C SER A 358 31.42 14.31 -4.85
N ASP A 359 30.27 13.78 -5.25
CA ASP A 359 30.02 13.33 -6.61
C ASP A 359 30.06 14.50 -7.61
N LYS A 360 29.45 15.64 -7.25
CA LYS A 360 29.48 16.86 -8.08
C LYS A 360 30.89 17.43 -8.25
N ILE A 361 31.65 17.51 -7.16
CA ILE A 361 33.06 17.96 -7.23
C ILE A 361 33.89 16.99 -8.08
N THR A 362 33.68 15.68 -7.90
CA THR A 362 34.40 14.66 -8.69
C THR A 362 34.04 14.77 -10.17
N GLY A 363 32.76 14.98 -10.51
CA GLY A 363 32.30 15.24 -11.86
C GLY A 363 32.97 16.45 -12.50
N PHE A 364 33.09 17.55 -11.75
CA PHE A 364 33.81 18.75 -12.17
C PHE A 364 35.28 18.49 -12.46
N THR A 365 36.00 17.86 -11.52
CA THR A 365 37.44 17.56 -11.69
C THR A 365 37.73 16.64 -12.88
N LYS A 366 36.74 15.84 -13.30
CA LYS A 366 36.81 14.96 -14.47
C LYS A 366 36.31 15.63 -15.77
N ASN A 367 35.97 16.92 -15.75
CA ASN A 367 35.35 17.65 -16.86
C ASN A 367 34.05 17.01 -17.37
N ILE A 368 33.31 16.32 -16.49
CA ILE A 368 31.99 15.72 -16.79
C ILE A 368 30.88 16.73 -16.53
N GLU A 369 31.04 17.57 -15.51
CA GLU A 369 30.07 18.59 -15.12
C GLU A 369 30.71 19.98 -15.17
N THR A 370 29.94 20.98 -15.57
CA THR A 370 30.37 22.37 -15.64
C THR A 370 30.14 23.11 -14.32
N LYS A 371 30.88 24.20 -14.08
CA LYS A 371 30.71 25.07 -12.91
C LYS A 371 29.25 25.54 -12.75
N ASP A 372 28.61 25.94 -13.84
CA ASP A 372 27.20 26.36 -13.85
C ASP A 372 26.23 25.26 -13.43
N GLU A 373 26.49 24.01 -13.83
CA GLU A 373 25.67 22.86 -13.43
C GLU A 373 25.77 22.60 -11.94
N ILE A 374 26.98 22.72 -11.36
CA ILE A 374 27.21 22.56 -9.92
C ILE A 374 26.52 23.67 -9.13
N VAL A 375 26.69 24.94 -9.54
CA VAL A 375 26.06 26.08 -8.86
C VAL A 375 24.54 25.95 -8.85
N LYS A 376 23.95 25.52 -9.97
CA LYS A 376 22.51 25.21 -10.05
C LYS A 376 22.13 24.05 -9.14
N ALA A 377 22.93 22.99 -9.08
CA ALA A 377 22.70 21.85 -8.20
C ALA A 377 22.76 22.25 -6.71
N PHE A 378 23.75 23.05 -6.32
CA PHE A 378 23.94 23.50 -4.93
C PHE A 378 22.83 24.44 -4.49
N THR A 379 22.38 25.33 -5.38
CA THR A 379 21.22 26.18 -5.11
C THR A 379 19.97 25.33 -4.87
N SER A 380 19.76 24.27 -5.66
CA SER A 380 18.68 23.32 -5.44
C SER A 380 18.83 22.58 -4.11
N LEU A 381 20.04 22.15 -3.73
CA LEU A 381 20.29 21.46 -2.46
C LEU A 381 19.94 22.32 -1.25
N LYS A 382 20.23 23.62 -1.28
CA LYS A 382 19.87 24.54 -0.16
C LYS A 382 18.37 24.52 0.13
N ASN A 383 17.54 24.39 -0.89
CA ASN A 383 16.08 24.32 -0.75
C ASN A 383 15.58 22.97 -0.21
N LYS A 384 16.41 21.93 -0.24
CA LYS A 384 16.08 20.58 0.27
C LYS A 384 16.60 20.30 1.69
N THR A 385 17.42 21.20 2.24
CA THR A 385 18.04 21.06 3.57
C THR A 385 17.26 21.81 4.65
N TYR A 386 17.37 21.35 5.90
CA TYR A 386 16.63 21.91 7.03
C TYR A 386 17.46 22.82 7.94
N THR A 387 18.77 22.61 8.03
CA THR A 387 19.61 23.25 9.05
C THR A 387 20.59 24.26 8.46
N GLU A 388 20.96 25.27 9.27
CA GLU A 388 22.01 26.22 8.90
C GLU A 388 23.38 25.52 8.74
N LYS A 389 23.66 24.47 9.51
CA LYS A 389 24.88 23.65 9.34
C LYS A 389 24.99 23.08 7.92
N GLN A 390 23.90 22.50 7.40
CA GLN A 390 23.87 21.98 6.02
C GLN A 390 24.06 23.09 4.99
N LYS A 391 23.38 24.23 5.15
CA LYS A 391 23.53 25.39 4.25
C LYS A 391 24.96 25.93 4.26
N ASN A 392 25.58 26.02 5.43
CA ASN A 392 26.96 26.46 5.58
C ASN A 392 27.94 25.52 4.89
N ILE A 393 27.73 24.20 4.95
CA ILE A 393 28.54 23.23 4.20
C ILE A 393 28.39 23.48 2.70
N ILE A 394 27.18 23.66 2.19
CA ILE A 394 26.94 23.92 0.77
C ILE A 394 27.59 25.24 0.34
N ASN A 395 27.44 26.31 1.13
CA ASN A 395 28.08 27.61 0.87
C ASN A 395 29.60 27.48 0.83
N PHE A 396 30.19 26.82 1.83
CA PHE A 396 31.62 26.60 1.91
C PHE A 396 32.16 25.91 0.66
N VAL A 397 31.52 24.83 0.19
CA VAL A 397 31.95 24.15 -1.04
C VAL A 397 31.74 25.04 -2.26
N SER A 398 30.62 25.77 -2.34
CA SER A 398 30.33 26.69 -3.45
C SER A 398 31.36 27.82 -3.57
N ASP A 399 31.78 28.40 -2.45
CA ASP A 399 32.74 29.50 -2.42
C ASP A 399 34.12 29.02 -2.88
N ASN A 400 34.55 27.85 -2.40
CA ASN A 400 35.83 27.26 -2.81
C ASN A 400 35.87 26.88 -4.30
N LEU A 401 34.73 26.57 -4.93
CA LEU A 401 34.68 26.31 -6.38
C LEU A 401 34.89 27.58 -7.23
N ASN A 402 34.56 28.75 -6.69
CA ASN A 402 34.74 30.01 -7.42
C ASN A 402 36.21 30.41 -7.52
N ASP A 403 37.05 29.94 -6.59
CA ASP A 403 38.49 30.24 -6.55
C ASP A 403 39.33 29.41 -7.55
N TYR A 404 38.71 28.52 -8.34
CA TYR A 404 39.38 27.65 -9.32
C TYR A 404 39.25 28.11 -10.79
N ASP A 405 38.94 29.40 -11.03
CA ASP A 405 38.93 29.97 -12.39
C ASP A 405 40.32 30.06 -13.04
#